data_AF-A0A2M7KWR3-F1
#
_entry.id   AF-A0A2M7KWR3-F1
#
_cell.length_a   1.000
_cell.length_b   1.000
_cell.length_c   1.000
_cell.angle_alpha   90.00
_cell.angle_beta   90.00
_cell.angle_gamma   90.00
#
_symmetry.space_group_name_H-M   'P 1'
#
loop_
_entity.id
_entity.type
_entity.pdbx_description
1 polymer ?
#
loop_
_entity_poly.entity_id
_entity_poly.type
_entity_poly.pdbx_seq_one_letter_code
_entity_poly.pdbx_strand_id
1 'polypeptide(L)'
;MSAEQPEGVAERLHSLGAHGYMFAGGLPTDRAEQVTITLITALHECPKCVKCEAMIGRLQQAHPGGIDFRKVPADAPEAADYGVVMPPMVIVDDFIACAGKVPLEGAFAKLVANQLAGEQNP
;
A
#
# COMPACT_ATOMS: atom_id res chain seq x y z
N MET A 1 -41.43 -20.94 -25.07
CA MET A 1 -40.34 -19.93 -25.00
C MET A 1 -39.42 -20.38 -23.88
N SER A 2 -38.35 -21.07 -24.26
CA SER A 2 -37.30 -21.54 -23.36
C SER A 2 -36.44 -20.36 -22.94
N ALA A 3 -36.18 -20.24 -21.64
CA ALA A 3 -35.05 -19.49 -21.13
C ALA A 3 -34.11 -20.53 -20.48
N GLU A 4 -33.06 -20.88 -21.20
CA GLU A 4 -31.92 -21.63 -20.69
C GLU A 4 -31.17 -20.75 -19.67
N GLN A 5 -30.94 -21.27 -18.46
CA GLN A 5 -29.94 -20.74 -17.54
C GLN A 5 -28.93 -21.87 -17.27
N PRO A 6 -27.65 -21.73 -17.67
CA PRO A 6 -26.62 -22.67 -17.27
C PRO A 6 -26.01 -22.28 -15.92
N GLU A 7 -26.23 -23.19 -14.96
CA GLU A 7 -25.21 -23.88 -14.15
C GLU A 7 -23.89 -23.14 -13.82
N GLY A 8 -23.58 -23.08 -12.51
CA GLY A 8 -22.21 -23.34 -12.03
C GLY A 8 -21.42 -22.19 -11.40
N VAL A 9 -21.79 -21.73 -10.20
CA VAL A 9 -20.84 -21.05 -9.27
C VAL A 9 -21.04 -21.44 -7.80
N ALA A 10 -22.10 -22.18 -7.45
CA ALA A 10 -22.44 -22.45 -6.05
C ALA A 10 -21.72 -23.67 -5.41
N GLU A 11 -20.95 -24.46 -6.16
CA GLU A 11 -20.45 -25.76 -5.68
C GLU A 11 -18.93 -25.83 -5.50
N ARG A 12 -18.30 -24.77 -4.98
CA ARG A 12 -16.89 -24.80 -4.52
C ARG A 12 -16.66 -24.14 -3.16
N LEU A 13 -17.70 -24.07 -2.32
CA LEU A 13 -17.64 -23.48 -0.97
C LEU A 13 -17.52 -24.49 0.18
N HIS A 14 -17.17 -25.75 -0.10
CA HIS A 14 -17.28 -26.84 0.89
C HIS A 14 -15.98 -27.53 1.31
N SER A 15 -14.79 -26.95 1.12
CA SER A 15 -13.56 -27.68 1.48
C SER A 15 -12.44 -26.96 2.24
N LEU A 16 -12.57 -25.73 2.73
CA LEU A 16 -11.55 -25.18 3.64
C LEU A 16 -12.21 -24.51 4.85
N GLY A 17 -12.01 -25.15 5.99
CA GLY A 17 -12.68 -24.86 7.25
C GLY A 17 -12.33 -23.47 7.78
N ALA A 18 -13.34 -22.62 7.87
CA ALA A 18 -13.30 -21.42 8.67
C ALA A 18 -13.58 -21.81 10.13
N HIS A 19 -12.53 -21.89 10.94
CA HIS A 19 -12.64 -21.74 12.39
C HIS A 19 -11.58 -20.77 12.87
N GLY A 20 -12.06 -19.58 13.23
CA GLY A 20 -11.44 -18.65 14.17
C GLY A 20 -10.22 -17.90 13.65
N TYR A 21 -10.40 -16.65 13.21
CA TYR A 21 -9.99 -15.45 13.95
C TYR A 21 -10.63 -14.23 13.27
N MET A 22 -11.35 -13.42 14.06
CA MET A 22 -11.87 -12.12 13.63
C MET A 22 -10.70 -11.14 13.42
N PHE A 23 -10.46 -10.73 12.18
CA PHE A 23 -9.72 -9.50 11.87
C PHE A 23 -10.62 -8.62 11.00
N ALA A 24 -10.87 -7.39 11.44
CA ALA A 24 -11.45 -6.36 10.60
C ALA A 24 -10.45 -6.02 9.49
N GLY A 25 -10.76 -6.38 8.25
CA GLY A 25 -10.13 -5.80 7.05
C GLY A 25 -8.81 -6.40 6.56
N GLY A 26 -8.55 -7.69 6.76
CA GLY A 26 -7.46 -8.36 6.03
C GLY A 26 -7.83 -8.58 4.57
N LEU A 27 -7.33 -7.71 3.67
CA LEU A 27 -7.48 -7.86 2.22
C LEU A 27 -6.55 -8.95 1.66
N PRO A 28 -6.95 -9.61 0.56
CA PRO A 28 -6.34 -10.84 0.07
C PRO A 28 -4.89 -10.66 -0.37
N THR A 29 -4.00 -11.49 0.19
CA THR A 29 -2.58 -11.59 -0.20
C THR A 29 -2.42 -12.46 -1.45
N ASP A 30 -2.92 -12.00 -2.58
CA ASP A 30 -2.39 -12.39 -3.89
C ASP A 30 -1.22 -11.44 -4.16
N ARG A 31 0.01 -11.89 -3.90
CA ARG A 31 1.21 -11.04 -3.87
C ARG A 31 1.36 -10.27 -5.19
N ALA A 32 1.15 -8.96 -5.16
CA ALA A 32 1.62 -8.11 -6.23
C ALA A 32 3.15 -8.23 -6.29
N GLU A 33 3.70 -8.43 -7.49
CA GLU A 33 5.14 -8.36 -7.79
C GLU A 33 5.72 -6.95 -7.56
N GLN A 34 4.91 -6.04 -7.01
CA GLN A 34 5.13 -4.63 -6.83
C GLN A 34 4.71 -4.18 -5.44
N VAL A 35 5.49 -3.28 -4.87
CA VAL A 35 5.19 -2.57 -3.63
C VAL A 35 4.54 -1.23 -3.96
N THR A 36 3.39 -0.96 -3.38
CA THR A 36 2.73 0.35 -3.48
C THR A 36 3.29 1.29 -2.42
N ILE A 37 3.83 2.43 -2.86
CA ILE A 37 4.26 3.52 -1.98
C ILE A 37 3.32 4.70 -2.19
N THR A 38 2.61 5.10 -1.14
CA THR A 38 1.74 6.27 -1.15
C THR A 38 2.36 7.40 -0.34
N LEU A 39 2.53 8.56 -0.95
CA LEU A 39 2.95 9.80 -0.27
C LEU A 39 1.74 10.73 -0.15
N ILE A 40 1.25 10.92 1.07
CA ILE A 40 0.27 11.97 1.37
C ILE A 40 0.99 13.29 1.58
N THR A 41 0.67 14.29 0.75
CA THR A 41 1.32 15.61 0.71
C THR A 41 0.46 16.71 1.30
N ALA A 42 1.10 17.74 1.83
CA ALA A 42 0.41 18.96 2.24
C ALA A 42 -0.20 19.70 1.03
N LEU A 43 -1.23 20.51 1.28
CA LEU A 43 -1.89 21.35 0.27
C LEU A 43 -1.05 22.55 -0.17
N HIS A 44 -0.06 22.93 0.64
CA HIS A 44 0.86 24.04 0.39
C HIS A 44 2.30 23.54 0.17
N GLU A 45 3.19 24.44 -0.25
CA GLU A 45 4.60 24.11 -0.45
C GLU A 45 5.23 23.49 0.80
N CYS A 46 5.68 22.24 0.65
CA CYS A 46 6.18 21.42 1.73
C CYS A 46 7.57 20.88 1.35
N PRO A 47 8.67 21.49 1.83
CA PRO A 47 10.03 21.04 1.50
C PRO A 47 10.30 19.59 1.90
N LYS A 48 9.66 19.10 2.97
CA LYS A 48 9.76 17.70 3.40
C LYS A 48 9.06 16.75 2.41
N CYS A 49 7.94 17.16 1.83
CA CYS A 49 7.19 16.37 0.86
C CYS A 49 8.02 16.20 -0.42
N VAL A 50 8.64 17.27 -0.91
CA VAL A 50 9.57 17.23 -2.05
C VAL A 50 10.75 16.29 -1.78
N LYS A 51 11.32 16.33 -0.58
CA LYS A 51 12.41 15.41 -0.19
C LYS A 51 11.97 13.93 -0.16
N CYS A 52 10.75 13.65 0.31
CA CYS A 52 10.20 12.28 0.28
C CYS A 52 9.99 11.81 -1.15
N GLU A 53 9.38 12.64 -2.01
CA GLU A 53 9.16 12.33 -3.43
C GLU A 53 10.49 12.05 -4.16
N ALA A 54 11.50 12.89 -3.94
CA ALA A 54 12.83 12.67 -4.53
C ALA A 54 13.49 11.37 -4.03
N MET A 55 13.29 10.99 -2.77
CA MET A 55 13.80 9.74 -2.21
C MET A 55 13.09 8.53 -2.83
N ILE A 56 11.76 8.59 -2.96
CA ILE A 56 10.97 7.53 -3.60
C ILE A 56 11.37 7.38 -5.07
N GLY A 57 11.59 8.49 -5.79
CA GLY A 57 12.09 8.46 -7.16
C GLY A 57 13.43 7.72 -7.31
N ARG A 58 14.36 7.88 -6.34
CA ARG A 58 15.61 7.10 -6.32
C ARG A 58 15.37 5.61 -6.10
N LEU A 59 14.40 5.24 -5.25
CA LEU A 59 14.04 3.85 -5.04
C LEU A 59 13.39 3.23 -6.29
N GLN A 60 12.52 3.97 -7.00
CA GLN A 60 11.96 3.51 -8.28
C GLN A 60 13.04 3.25 -9.33
N GLN A 61 14.10 4.07 -9.35
CA GLN A 61 15.26 3.84 -10.22
C GLN A 61 16.08 2.60 -9.79
N ALA A 62 16.22 2.35 -8.49
CA ALA A 62 16.92 1.20 -7.95
C ALA A 62 16.13 -0.12 -8.11
N HIS A 63 14.80 -0.04 -8.20
CA HIS A 63 13.90 -1.19 -8.34
C HIS A 63 12.94 -1.01 -9.54
N PRO A 64 13.43 -1.07 -10.79
CA PRO A 64 12.61 -0.85 -11.97
C PRO A 64 11.44 -1.84 -12.04
N GLY A 65 10.22 -1.30 -12.13
CA GLY A 65 9.00 -2.12 -12.22
C GLY A 65 8.56 -2.78 -10.91
N GLY A 66 9.27 -2.58 -9.80
CA GLY A 66 8.91 -3.11 -8.48
C GLY A 66 8.12 -2.13 -7.60
N ILE A 67 8.05 -0.84 -7.95
CA ILE A 67 7.40 0.17 -7.10
C ILE A 67 6.31 0.91 -7.86
N ASP A 68 5.06 0.79 -7.38
CA ASP A 68 3.93 1.63 -7.77
C ASP A 68 3.88 2.87 -6.85
N PHE A 69 4.21 4.05 -7.37
CA PHE A 69 4.24 5.27 -6.57
C PHE A 69 2.99 6.12 -6.80
N ARG A 70 2.32 6.46 -5.69
CA ARG A 70 1.14 7.33 -5.67
C ARG A 70 1.39 8.56 -4.83
N LYS A 71 0.97 9.70 -5.36
CA LYS A 71 1.03 11.00 -4.67
C LYS A 71 -0.39 11.50 -4.45
N VAL A 72 -0.74 11.71 -3.18
CA VAL A 72 -2.10 11.98 -2.74
C VAL A 72 -2.12 13.29 -1.94
N PRO A 73 -2.92 14.29 -2.30
CA PRO A 73 -3.06 15.48 -1.47
C PRO A 73 -3.85 15.16 -0.18
N ALA A 74 -3.53 15.83 0.92
CA ALA A 74 -4.11 15.53 2.23
C ALA A 74 -5.64 15.79 2.34
N ASP A 75 -6.25 16.49 1.39
CA ASP A 75 -7.69 16.72 1.30
C ASP A 75 -8.40 15.74 0.34
N ALA A 76 -7.65 14.84 -0.31
CA ALA A 76 -8.24 13.80 -1.14
C ALA A 76 -9.13 12.86 -0.30
N PRO A 77 -10.26 12.38 -0.84
CA PRO A 77 -11.12 11.41 -0.14
C PRO A 77 -10.36 10.16 0.33
N GLU A 78 -9.44 9.64 -0.49
CA GLU A 78 -8.60 8.48 -0.17
C GLU A 78 -7.59 8.74 0.97
N ALA A 79 -7.27 10.00 1.27
CA ALA A 79 -6.46 10.34 2.43
C ALA A 79 -7.23 10.13 3.74
N ALA A 80 -8.57 10.19 3.71
CA ALA A 80 -9.41 9.97 4.88
C ALA A 80 -9.38 8.53 5.39
N ASP A 81 -9.07 7.56 4.51
CA ASP A 81 -8.93 6.15 4.87
C ASP A 81 -7.79 5.90 5.87
N TYR A 82 -6.81 6.82 5.92
CA TYR A 82 -5.68 6.76 6.85
C TYR A 82 -5.93 7.53 8.16
N GLY A 83 -7.12 8.09 8.35
CA GLY A 83 -7.51 8.81 9.57
C GLY A 83 -6.84 10.17 9.72
N VAL A 84 -6.16 10.42 10.85
CA VAL A 84 -5.48 11.70 11.10
C VAL A 84 -4.19 11.77 10.29
N VAL A 85 -4.23 12.54 9.21
CA VAL A 85 -3.09 12.73 8.31
C VAL A 85 -2.16 13.84 8.83
N MET A 86 -0.86 13.54 8.90
CA MET A 86 0.19 14.51 9.17
C MET A 86 1.23 14.51 8.04
N PRO A 87 1.11 15.39 7.03
CA PRO A 87 2.02 15.40 5.89
C PRO A 87 3.46 15.81 6.26
N PRO A 88 4.49 15.29 5.55
CA PRO A 88 4.38 14.15 4.65
C PRO A 88 4.06 12.87 5.43
N MET A 89 3.13 12.07 4.92
CA MET A 89 2.89 10.72 5.41
C MET A 89 3.23 9.74 4.29
N VAL A 90 4.10 8.77 4.58
CA VAL A 90 4.52 7.75 3.63
C VAL A 90 3.96 6.41 4.10
N ILE A 91 3.23 5.75 3.20
CA ILE A 91 2.65 4.42 3.38
C ILE A 91 3.31 3.47 2.39
N VAL A 92 3.58 2.25 2.81
CA VAL A 92 4.14 1.16 1.99
C VAL A 92 3.25 -0.08 2.18
N ASP A 93 2.57 -0.54 1.13
CA ASP A 93 1.63 -1.69 1.17
C ASP A 93 0.73 -1.68 2.43
N ASP A 94 0.08 -0.55 2.70
CA ASP A 94 -0.80 -0.30 3.87
C ASP A 94 -0.10 -0.04 5.22
N PHE A 95 1.22 -0.10 5.31
CA PHE A 95 1.97 0.24 6.53
C PHE A 95 2.47 1.68 6.53
N ILE A 96 2.17 2.44 7.60
CA ILE A 96 2.70 3.80 7.77
C ILE A 96 4.19 3.73 8.10
N ALA A 97 5.04 4.03 7.12
CA ALA A 97 6.49 4.08 7.29
C ALA A 97 6.95 5.35 8.04
N CYS A 98 6.29 6.49 7.78
CA CYS A 98 6.53 7.72 8.54
C CYS A 98 5.37 8.73 8.41
N ALA A 99 5.27 9.63 9.38
CA ALA A 99 4.37 10.79 9.35
C ALA A 99 5.08 12.06 9.86
N GLY A 100 4.84 13.22 9.24
CA GLY A 100 5.38 14.53 9.63
C GLY A 100 6.88 14.77 9.40
N LYS A 101 7.61 13.76 8.89
CA LYS A 101 9.07 13.79 8.70
C LYS A 101 9.50 13.06 7.44
N VAL A 102 10.70 13.37 6.97
CA VAL A 102 11.37 12.60 5.91
C VAL A 102 11.94 11.33 6.57
N PRO A 103 11.71 10.14 6.00
CA PRO A 103 12.27 8.91 6.56
C PRO A 103 13.79 8.88 6.39
N LEU A 104 14.47 8.05 7.19
CA LEU A 104 15.91 7.82 7.02
C LEU A 104 16.13 6.93 5.80
N GLU A 105 16.94 7.40 4.84
CA GLU A 105 17.08 6.76 3.52
C GLU A 105 17.45 5.27 3.59
N GLY A 106 18.47 4.91 4.38
CA GLY A 106 18.87 3.51 4.51
C GLY A 106 17.83 2.60 5.17
N ALA A 107 17.12 3.11 6.18
CA ALA A 107 16.06 2.35 6.84
C ALA A 107 14.84 2.17 5.93
N PHE A 108 14.50 3.22 5.17
CA PHE A 108 13.40 3.19 4.21
C PHE A 108 13.69 2.29 3.02
N ALA A 109 14.89 2.36 2.45
CA ALA A 109 15.33 1.47 1.38
C ALA A 109 15.30 0.00 1.83
N LYS A 110 15.75 -0.29 3.06
CA LYS A 110 15.68 -1.64 3.62
C LYS A 110 14.23 -2.11 3.80
N LEU A 111 13.34 -1.26 4.31
CA LEU A 111 11.92 -1.59 4.44
C LEU A 111 11.30 -1.95 3.08
N VAL A 112 11.54 -1.14 2.05
CA VAL A 112 11.03 -1.38 0.69
C VAL A 112 11.62 -2.65 0.08
N ALA A 113 12.93 -2.89 0.26
CA ALA A 113 13.58 -4.10 -0.23
C ALA A 113 13.04 -5.38 0.45
N ASN A 114 12.83 -5.35 1.77
CA ASN A 114 12.22 -6.46 2.50
C ASN A 114 10.80 -6.72 1.99
N GLN A 115 10.04 -5.66 1.78
CA GLN A 115 8.67 -5.75 1.28
C GLN A 115 8.62 -6.38 -0.13
N LEU A 116 9.52 -5.96 -1.03
CA LEU A 116 9.70 -6.55 -2.37
C LEU A 116 10.11 -8.03 -2.31
N ALA A 117 10.93 -8.41 -1.32
CA ALA A 117 11.31 -9.80 -1.09
C ALA A 117 10.20 -10.65 -0.44
N GLY A 118 9.08 -10.02 -0.03
CA GLY A 118 7.99 -10.67 0.69
C GLY A 118 8.36 -11.04 2.14
N GLU A 119 9.36 -10.37 2.72
CA GLU A 119 9.76 -10.49 4.11
C GLU A 119 8.90 -9.54 4.96
N GLN A 120 8.08 -10.11 5.85
CA GLN A 120 7.32 -9.32 6.82
C GLN A 120 8.30 -8.67 7.81
N ASN A 121 8.36 -7.34 7.80
CA ASN A 121 9.11 -6.61 8.81
C ASN A 121 8.23 -6.46 10.07
N PRO A 122 8.67 -6.93 11.26
CA PRO A 122 7.88 -6.87 12.49
C PRO A 122 7.71 -5.44 13.03
#